data_AF-A0AAE4HBS5-F1
#
_entry.id   AF-A0AAE4HBS5-F1
#
_cell.length_a   1.000
_cell.length_b   1.000
_cell.length_c   1.000
_cell.angle_alpha   90.00
_cell.angle_beta   90.00
_cell.angle_gamma   90.00
#
_symmetry.space_group_name_H-M   'P 1'
#
loop_
_entity.id
_entity.type
_entity.pdbx_description
1 polymer ?
#
loop_
_entity_poly.entity_id
_entity_poly.type
_entity_poly.pdbx_seq_one_letter_code
_entity_poly.pdbx_strand_id
1 'polypeptide(L)'
;MDKDFAFSVKRIRFDENYRPSDNTRITTNFANLARGEQRKENLRNTLKMIDNRFNALADWDNPEGDRYAVELDIISVEMTVDAASGDSALPLIEILKTTVVDKKYGERIEGVAGNNFSSYVRDYDFSVVLKEHNRDQKEFSVPSDFGVLHGSLFKAFVNSNTYKTYFKKPPVICISVSSNKTYHRTENHHPVLGVEYAQKEHSLTDDYFSKMGMKVRYFMPPGSVAPLAFYFQGDLLGDYTNLELISTISTMDTFQKIYRPEIYNANSAAGKAYQPSLKQQDYSLTRIVYDREERSRLAAEQGKFVEENFIKPYRNILEQWSANCAL
;
A
#
# COMPACT_ATOMS: atom_id res chain seq x y z
N MET A 1 8.66 23.47 24.21
CA MET A 1 7.77 22.38 24.68
C MET A 1 7.42 21.59 23.44
N ASP A 2 7.95 20.38 23.31
CA ASP A 2 7.63 19.51 22.18
C ASP A 2 6.15 19.17 22.25
N LYS A 3 5.41 19.59 21.22
CA LYS A 3 4.03 19.14 21.02
C LYS A 3 4.11 17.74 20.44
N ASP A 4 3.99 16.73 21.29
CA ASP A 4 3.95 15.34 20.86
C ASP A 4 2.64 15.03 20.15
N PHE A 5 2.73 14.46 18.95
CA PHE A 5 1.58 13.94 18.24
C PHE A 5 1.10 12.64 18.89
N ALA A 6 -0.20 12.56 19.16
CA ALA A 6 -0.83 11.32 19.59
C ALA A 6 -1.50 10.63 18.39
N PHE A 7 -1.39 9.30 18.35
CA PHE A 7 -1.97 8.48 17.28
C PHE A 7 -3.09 7.61 17.85
N SER A 8 -4.18 7.49 17.10
CA SER A 8 -5.25 6.52 17.36
C SER A 8 -5.43 5.59 16.16
N VAL A 9 -5.90 4.37 16.43
CA VAL A 9 -6.08 3.33 15.42
C VAL A 9 -7.52 2.84 15.47
N LYS A 10 -8.20 2.93 14.33
CA LYS A 10 -9.54 2.35 14.10
C LYS A 10 -9.42 1.13 13.19
N ARG A 11 -10.29 0.15 13.42
CA ARG A 11 -10.32 -1.10 12.66
C ARG A 11 -11.72 -1.35 12.12
N ILE A 12 -11.81 -1.64 10.83
CA ILE A 12 -13.05 -2.04 10.16
C ILE A 12 -12.78 -3.30 9.35
N ARG A 13 -13.70 -4.25 9.38
CA ARG A 13 -13.60 -5.47 8.59
C ARG A 13 -13.76 -5.17 7.09
N PHE A 14 -12.84 -5.64 6.26
CA PHE A 14 -12.98 -5.63 4.81
C PHE A 14 -13.47 -7.01 4.34
N ASP A 15 -14.79 -7.18 4.32
CA ASP A 15 -15.47 -8.40 3.85
C ASP A 15 -16.49 -8.07 2.74
N GLU A 16 -17.31 -9.05 2.32
CA GLU A 16 -18.37 -8.84 1.31
C GLU A 16 -19.44 -7.80 1.71
N ASN A 17 -19.55 -7.49 3.00
CA ASN A 17 -20.52 -6.56 3.56
C ASN A 17 -19.93 -5.17 3.79
N TYR A 18 -18.62 -5.00 3.64
CA TYR A 18 -17.96 -3.72 3.77
C TYR A 18 -18.59 -2.66 2.87
N ARG A 19 -18.95 -1.53 3.47
CA ARG A 19 -19.48 -0.36 2.79
C ARG A 19 -18.69 0.86 3.28
N PRO A 20 -18.10 1.65 2.37
CA PRO A 20 -17.55 2.95 2.74
C PRO A 20 -18.66 3.79 3.37
N SER A 21 -18.35 4.55 4.42
CA SER A 21 -19.34 5.46 5.00
C SER A 21 -19.60 6.65 4.07
N ASP A 22 -20.83 7.19 4.06
CA ASP A 22 -21.20 8.33 3.22
C ASP A 22 -20.38 9.60 3.57
N ASN A 23 -19.93 9.69 4.82
CA ASN A 23 -19.07 10.78 5.33
C ASN A 23 -17.57 10.53 5.12
N THR A 24 -17.15 9.30 4.83
CA THR A 24 -15.80 9.03 4.30
C THR A 24 -15.80 9.40 2.83
N ARG A 25 -15.72 10.71 2.57
CA ARG A 25 -15.30 11.34 1.31
C ARG A 25 -13.87 10.95 0.89
N ILE A 26 -13.33 9.88 1.47
CA ILE A 26 -11.93 9.58 1.59
C ILE A 26 -11.66 8.26 0.90
N THR A 27 -10.67 8.29 0.02
CA THR A 27 -10.65 7.47 -1.18
C THR A 27 -9.49 6.52 -1.11
N THR A 28 -9.61 5.53 -0.22
CA THR A 28 -8.68 4.40 -0.26
C THR A 28 -8.87 3.64 -1.57
N ASN A 29 -7.79 3.10 -2.12
CA ASN A 29 -7.83 2.41 -3.42
C ASN A 29 -8.83 1.25 -3.44
N PHE A 30 -9.13 0.64 -2.29
CA PHE A 30 -10.11 -0.45 -2.15
C PHE A 30 -11.54 0.05 -1.86
N ALA A 31 -11.75 1.29 -1.40
CA ALA A 31 -13.09 1.82 -1.20
C ALA A 31 -13.87 1.96 -2.51
N ASN A 32 -13.20 2.23 -3.63
CA ASN A 32 -13.84 2.27 -4.96
C ASN A 32 -14.44 0.91 -5.36
N LEU A 33 -13.75 -0.20 -5.06
CA LEU A 33 -14.28 -1.56 -5.28
C LEU A 33 -15.53 -1.85 -4.46
N ALA A 34 -15.69 -1.12 -3.36
CA ALA A 34 -16.78 -1.26 -2.41
C ALA A 34 -17.95 -0.28 -2.68
N ARG A 35 -18.09 0.27 -3.89
CA ARG A 35 -19.17 1.18 -4.31
C ARG A 35 -20.02 0.60 -5.45
N GLY A 36 -21.18 1.22 -5.68
CA GLY A 36 -22.08 0.90 -6.79
C GLY A 36 -22.87 -0.40 -6.62
N GLU A 37 -23.67 -0.75 -7.65
CA GLU A 37 -24.56 -1.91 -7.64
C GLU A 37 -23.79 -3.24 -7.58
N GLN A 38 -22.62 -3.31 -8.20
CA GLN A 38 -21.76 -4.50 -8.23
C GLN A 38 -20.86 -4.65 -6.99
N ARG A 39 -20.97 -3.76 -6.00
CA ARG A 39 -20.14 -3.76 -4.77
C ARG A 39 -19.94 -5.15 -4.18
N LYS A 40 -21.04 -5.86 -3.89
CA LYS A 40 -20.98 -7.13 -3.17
C LYS A 40 -20.25 -8.20 -3.98
N GLU A 41 -20.50 -8.24 -5.28
CA GLU A 41 -19.86 -9.18 -6.20
C GLU A 41 -18.38 -8.86 -6.39
N ASN A 42 -18.02 -7.59 -6.56
CA ASN A 42 -16.64 -7.12 -6.61
C ASN A 42 -15.84 -7.56 -5.37
N LEU A 43 -16.40 -7.33 -4.17
CA LEU A 43 -15.76 -7.72 -2.92
C LEU A 43 -15.61 -9.25 -2.79
N ARG A 44 -16.65 -10.02 -3.11
CA ARG A 44 -16.59 -11.49 -3.13
C ARG A 44 -15.53 -12.02 -4.09
N ASN A 45 -15.51 -11.51 -5.31
CA ASN A 45 -14.55 -11.92 -6.33
C ASN A 45 -13.13 -11.55 -5.92
N THR A 46 -12.93 -10.36 -5.34
CA THR A 46 -11.63 -9.92 -4.81
C THR A 46 -11.14 -10.87 -3.72
N LEU A 47 -11.96 -11.12 -2.68
CA LEU A 47 -11.59 -11.99 -1.56
C LEU A 47 -11.31 -13.42 -2.03
N LYS A 48 -12.13 -13.95 -2.95
CA LYS A 48 -11.91 -15.27 -3.55
C LYS A 48 -10.62 -15.34 -4.36
N MET A 49 -10.27 -14.29 -5.10
CA MET A 49 -8.99 -14.22 -5.81
C MET A 49 -7.80 -14.23 -4.84
N ILE A 50 -7.92 -13.54 -3.70
CA ILE A 50 -6.89 -13.54 -2.65
C ILE A 50 -6.75 -14.95 -2.05
N ASP A 51 -7.85 -15.60 -1.67
CA ASP A 51 -7.82 -16.97 -1.13
C ASP A 51 -7.19 -17.94 -2.14
N ASN A 52 -7.62 -17.90 -3.41
CA ASN A 52 -7.05 -18.75 -4.45
C ASN A 52 -5.55 -18.49 -4.63
N ARG A 53 -5.12 -17.22 -4.62
CA ARG A 53 -3.71 -16.86 -4.78
C ARG A 53 -2.88 -17.30 -3.59
N PHE A 54 -3.42 -17.18 -2.37
CA PHE A 54 -2.78 -17.66 -1.15
C PHE A 54 -2.55 -19.17 -1.22
N ASN A 55 -3.60 -19.93 -1.50
CA ASN A 55 -3.52 -21.39 -1.55
C ASN A 55 -2.61 -21.89 -2.67
N ALA A 56 -2.56 -21.20 -3.81
CA ALA A 56 -1.63 -21.53 -4.90
C ALA A 56 -0.15 -21.32 -4.54
N LEU A 57 0.14 -20.45 -3.57
CA LEU A 57 1.51 -20.21 -3.07
C LEU A 57 1.84 -21.06 -1.84
N ALA A 58 0.82 -21.38 -1.03
CA ALA A 58 0.89 -22.29 0.12
C ALA A 58 0.38 -23.67 -0.30
N ASP A 59 1.05 -24.27 -1.29
CA ASP A 59 0.69 -25.55 -1.91
C ASP A 59 1.12 -26.76 -1.05
N TRP A 60 2.06 -26.55 -0.13
CA TRP A 60 2.52 -27.59 0.80
C TRP A 60 1.39 -28.01 1.75
N ASP A 61 1.12 -29.33 1.81
CA ASP A 61 0.03 -29.89 2.63
C ASP A 61 -1.34 -29.21 2.35
N ASN A 62 -1.59 -28.91 1.08
CA ASN A 62 -2.80 -28.26 0.57
C ASN A 62 -3.23 -28.83 -0.80
N PRO A 63 -3.52 -30.14 -0.90
CA PRO A 63 -3.75 -30.81 -2.19
C PRO A 63 -4.95 -30.27 -2.97
N GLU A 64 -6.02 -29.85 -2.28
CA GLU A 64 -7.24 -29.31 -2.90
C GLU A 64 -7.15 -27.79 -3.15
N GLY A 65 -6.11 -27.12 -2.66
CA GLY A 65 -5.91 -25.68 -2.84
C GLY A 65 -6.97 -24.80 -2.15
N ASP A 66 -7.60 -25.27 -1.07
CA ASP A 66 -8.69 -24.57 -0.39
C ASP A 66 -8.52 -24.47 1.15
N ARG A 67 -7.39 -24.93 1.68
CA ARG A 67 -7.08 -24.97 3.12
C ARG A 67 -7.13 -23.61 3.80
N TYR A 68 -6.61 -22.58 3.15
CA TYR A 68 -6.45 -21.26 3.76
C TYR A 68 -7.53 -20.29 3.29
N ALA A 69 -7.88 -19.34 4.16
CA ALA A 69 -8.56 -18.11 3.78
C ALA A 69 -7.76 -16.90 4.31
N VAL A 70 -7.85 -15.77 3.63
CA VAL A 70 -7.21 -14.52 4.04
C VAL A 70 -8.27 -13.50 4.40
N GLU A 71 -8.31 -13.19 5.68
CA GLU A 71 -9.15 -12.15 6.23
C GLU A 71 -8.43 -10.79 6.19
N LEU A 72 -9.18 -9.73 5.85
CA LEU A 72 -8.64 -8.38 5.73
C LEU A 72 -9.34 -7.43 6.70
N ASP A 73 -8.55 -6.57 7.34
CA ASP A 73 -9.04 -5.44 8.11
C ASP A 73 -8.46 -4.14 7.56
N ILE A 74 -9.32 -3.14 7.39
CA ILE A 74 -8.92 -1.76 7.19
C ILE A 74 -8.48 -1.22 8.53
N ILE A 75 -7.24 -0.73 8.56
CA ILE A 75 -6.70 -0.01 9.68
C ILE A 75 -6.56 1.46 9.29
N SER A 76 -7.31 2.31 9.97
CA SER A 76 -7.29 3.76 9.78
C SER A 76 -6.55 4.40 10.96
N VAL A 77 -5.51 5.16 10.64
CA VAL A 77 -4.66 5.86 11.60
C VAL A 77 -5.01 7.33 11.58
N GLU A 78 -5.34 7.87 12.75
CA GLU A 78 -5.60 9.30 12.94
C GLU A 78 -4.55 9.89 13.89
N MET A 79 -4.28 11.18 13.72
CA MET A 79 -3.31 11.95 14.47
C MET A 79 -4.00 13.17 15.09
N THR A 80 -3.62 13.51 16.33
CA THR A 80 -4.04 14.75 17.00
C THR A 80 -2.83 15.59 17.36
N VAL A 81 -2.88 16.88 17.03
CA VAL A 81 -1.76 17.83 17.14
C VAL A 81 -1.67 18.51 18.52
N ASP A 82 -2.70 18.38 19.37
CA ASP A 82 -2.69 18.82 20.77
C ASP A 82 -3.82 18.09 21.51
N ALA A 83 -3.51 17.09 22.33
CA ALA A 83 -4.54 16.27 23.00
C ALA A 83 -5.45 17.09 23.95
N ALA A 84 -5.04 18.31 24.31
CA ALA A 84 -5.76 19.20 25.21
C ALA A 84 -6.71 20.20 24.51
N SER A 85 -6.61 20.41 23.18
CA SER A 85 -7.36 21.47 22.48
C SER A 85 -8.75 21.04 21.97
N GLY A 86 -9.09 19.75 22.03
CA GLY A 86 -10.35 19.24 21.48
C GLY A 86 -10.44 19.31 19.94
N ASP A 87 -9.30 19.49 19.26
CA ASP A 87 -9.24 19.51 17.80
C ASP A 87 -9.64 18.17 17.16
N SER A 88 -10.20 18.24 15.95
CA SER A 88 -10.61 17.06 15.18
C SER A 88 -9.41 16.18 14.82
N ALA A 89 -9.57 14.87 14.99
CA ALA A 89 -8.55 13.90 14.62
C ALA A 89 -8.27 13.96 13.10
N LEU A 90 -7.00 14.13 12.74
CA LEU A 90 -6.54 14.26 11.37
C LEU A 90 -6.22 12.88 10.81
N PRO A 91 -6.84 12.46 9.72
CA PRO A 91 -6.54 11.15 9.17
C PRO A 91 -5.17 11.15 8.47
N LEU A 92 -4.39 10.10 8.71
CA LEU A 92 -2.99 10.04 8.31
C LEU A 92 -2.71 8.92 7.31
N ILE A 93 -3.04 7.67 7.67
CA ILE A 93 -2.76 6.46 6.88
C ILE A 93 -3.97 5.53 6.93
N GLU A 94 -4.27 4.89 5.81
CA GLU A 94 -5.16 3.73 5.76
C GLU A 94 -4.47 2.56 5.06
N ILE A 95 -4.44 1.41 5.73
CA ILE A 95 -3.80 0.19 5.24
C ILE A 95 -4.71 -1.03 5.47
N LEU A 96 -4.44 -2.10 4.73
CA LEU A 96 -5.00 -3.42 5.02
C LEU A 96 -4.02 -4.23 5.87
N LYS A 97 -4.55 -4.85 6.93
CA LYS A 97 -3.87 -5.88 7.72
C LYS A 97 -4.50 -7.24 7.40
N THR A 98 -3.67 -8.23 7.13
CA THR A 98 -4.12 -9.61 6.85
C THR A 98 -4.18 -10.44 8.13
N THR A 99 -5.10 -11.41 8.16
CA THR A 99 -5.10 -12.54 9.08
C THR A 99 -5.31 -13.81 8.25
N VAL A 100 -4.43 -14.79 8.39
CA VAL A 100 -4.57 -16.08 7.71
C VAL A 100 -5.39 -17.00 8.57
N VAL A 101 -6.42 -17.62 7.99
CA VAL A 101 -7.26 -18.63 8.63
C VAL A 101 -6.88 -20.00 8.05
N ASP A 102 -6.32 -20.87 8.86
CA ASP A 102 -6.07 -22.27 8.50
C ASP A 102 -7.32 -23.10 8.82
N LYS A 103 -8.08 -23.48 7.80
CA LYS A 103 -9.34 -24.23 7.98
C LYS A 103 -9.11 -25.68 8.43
N LYS A 104 -7.91 -26.23 8.22
CA LYS A 104 -7.59 -27.62 8.61
C LYS A 104 -7.50 -27.75 10.12
N TYR A 105 -6.91 -26.76 10.80
CA TYR A 105 -6.72 -26.77 12.24
C TYR A 105 -7.58 -25.75 13.00
N GLY A 106 -8.30 -24.87 12.28
CA GLY A 106 -9.11 -23.81 12.89
C GLY A 106 -8.27 -22.67 13.49
N GLU A 107 -7.03 -22.52 13.05
CA GLU A 107 -6.08 -21.54 13.59
C GLU A 107 -6.14 -20.20 12.86
N ARG A 108 -5.82 -19.14 13.60
CA ARG A 108 -5.72 -17.78 13.07
C ARG A 108 -4.30 -17.28 13.25
N ILE A 109 -3.62 -17.05 12.14
CA ILE A 109 -2.22 -16.66 12.09
C ILE A 109 -2.18 -15.19 11.69
N GLU A 110 -1.45 -14.37 12.46
CA GLU A 110 -1.29 -12.97 12.11
C GLU A 110 -0.53 -12.82 10.79
N GLY A 111 -1.09 -12.02 9.88
CA GLY A 111 -0.40 -11.59 8.68
C GLY A 111 0.21 -10.21 8.84
N VAL A 112 0.68 -9.65 7.72
CA VAL A 112 1.45 -8.40 7.70
C VAL A 112 0.53 -7.19 7.50
N ALA A 113 0.84 -6.09 8.18
CA ALA A 113 0.22 -4.79 7.96
C ALA A 113 0.97 -4.01 6.86
N GLY A 114 0.27 -3.12 6.16
CA GLY A 114 0.89 -2.25 5.13
C GLY A 114 0.38 -2.52 3.72
N ASN A 115 -0.50 -3.51 3.55
CA ASN A 115 -1.09 -3.82 2.26
C ASN A 115 -1.99 -2.66 1.80
N ASN A 116 -1.99 -2.38 0.50
CA ASN A 116 -2.80 -1.35 -0.13
C ASN A 116 -2.67 0.04 0.54
N PHE A 117 -1.43 0.39 0.87
CA PHE A 117 -1.06 1.61 1.59
C PHE A 117 -1.63 2.87 0.91
N SER A 118 -2.47 3.59 1.66
CA SER A 118 -2.96 4.93 1.34
C SER A 118 -2.50 5.89 2.43
N SER A 119 -2.08 7.09 2.02
CA SER A 119 -1.67 8.15 2.94
C SER A 119 -2.15 9.49 2.41
N TYR A 120 -2.72 10.27 3.32
CA TYR A 120 -3.31 11.57 3.03
C TYR A 120 -2.25 12.58 2.64
N VAL A 121 -1.14 12.62 3.39
CA VAL A 121 -0.02 13.52 3.11
C VAL A 121 0.69 13.09 1.82
N ARG A 122 0.77 11.78 1.55
CA ARG A 122 1.29 11.29 0.26
C ARG A 122 0.43 11.74 -0.91
N ASP A 123 -0.89 11.62 -0.79
CA ASP A 123 -1.79 12.00 -1.87
C ASP A 123 -1.77 13.52 -2.10
N TYR A 124 -1.61 14.32 -1.05
CA TYR A 124 -1.32 15.75 -1.15
C TYR A 124 0.01 16.04 -1.87
N ASP A 125 1.11 15.40 -1.45
CA ASP A 125 2.42 15.57 -2.06
C ASP A 125 2.37 15.29 -3.57
N PHE A 126 1.83 14.13 -3.98
CA PHE A 126 1.80 13.74 -5.38
C PHE A 126 0.76 14.50 -6.22
N SER A 127 -0.43 14.78 -5.67
CA SER A 127 -1.55 15.33 -6.46
C SER A 127 -1.55 16.86 -6.49
N VAL A 128 -0.98 17.50 -5.47
CA VAL A 128 -0.90 18.95 -5.33
C VAL A 128 0.54 19.41 -5.47
N VAL A 129 1.41 19.12 -4.50
CA VAL A 129 2.76 19.72 -4.43
C VAL A 129 3.59 19.46 -5.68
N LEU A 130 3.72 18.18 -6.08
CA LEU A 130 4.53 17.80 -7.25
C LEU A 130 3.95 18.36 -8.55
N LYS A 131 2.62 18.38 -8.67
CA LYS A 131 1.92 18.90 -9.84
C LYS A 131 2.07 20.41 -9.96
N GLU A 132 1.98 21.13 -8.84
CA GLU A 132 2.13 22.59 -8.81
C GLU A 132 3.56 23.02 -9.07
N HIS A 133 4.54 22.33 -8.46
CA HIS A 133 5.96 22.57 -8.70
C HIS A 133 6.32 22.52 -10.19
N ASN A 134 5.75 21.57 -10.92
CA ASN A 134 6.06 21.32 -12.33
C ASN A 134 5.13 22.05 -13.33
N ARG A 135 4.12 22.82 -12.89
CA ARG A 135 3.07 23.36 -13.77
C ARG A 135 3.62 24.22 -14.92
N ASP A 136 4.63 25.04 -14.62
CA ASP A 136 5.23 26.00 -15.56
C ASP A 136 6.71 25.70 -15.85
N GLN A 137 7.18 24.50 -15.50
CA GLN A 137 8.56 24.07 -15.74
C GLN A 137 8.69 23.32 -17.06
N LYS A 138 9.80 23.55 -17.78
CA LYS A 138 10.11 22.84 -19.04
C LYS A 138 10.58 21.40 -18.80
N GLU A 139 11.28 21.19 -17.69
CA GLU A 139 11.85 19.91 -17.31
C GLU A 139 11.26 19.47 -15.97
N PHE A 140 11.03 18.17 -15.83
CA PHE A 140 10.52 17.62 -14.59
C PHE A 140 11.56 17.75 -13.48
N SER A 141 11.15 18.28 -12.33
CA SER A 141 11.97 18.31 -11.12
C SER A 141 11.12 18.03 -9.88
N VAL A 142 11.80 17.77 -8.76
CA VAL A 142 11.18 17.38 -7.49
C VAL A 142 11.56 18.42 -6.44
N PRO A 143 10.62 18.91 -5.61
CA PRO A 143 10.93 19.77 -4.48
C PRO A 143 11.97 19.14 -3.55
N SER A 144 12.86 19.94 -2.96
CA SER A 144 13.94 19.43 -2.10
C SER A 144 13.43 18.76 -0.81
N ASP A 145 12.27 19.18 -0.33
CA ASP A 145 11.58 18.67 0.86
C ASP A 145 10.49 17.63 0.55
N PHE A 146 10.39 17.18 -0.71
CA PHE A 146 9.35 16.26 -1.14
C PHE A 146 9.34 14.96 -0.31
N GLY A 147 8.21 14.68 0.35
CA GLY A 147 8.03 13.51 1.20
C GLY A 147 8.70 13.57 2.57
N VAL A 148 9.40 14.66 2.93
CA VAL A 148 10.07 14.79 4.23
C VAL A 148 9.06 14.78 5.37
N LEU A 149 8.02 15.62 5.31
CA LEU A 149 6.98 15.68 6.33
C LEU A 149 6.29 14.33 6.53
N HIS A 150 5.85 13.71 5.42
CA HIS A 150 5.19 12.41 5.49
C HIS A 150 6.13 11.32 6.02
N GLY A 151 7.41 11.34 5.62
CA GLY A 151 8.44 10.47 6.15
C GLY A 151 8.58 10.57 7.67
N SER A 152 8.62 11.80 8.20
CA SER A 152 8.67 12.05 9.64
C SER A 152 7.42 11.55 10.36
N LEU A 153 6.22 11.86 9.83
CA LEU A 153 4.94 11.41 10.40
C LEU A 153 4.82 9.87 10.41
N PHE A 154 5.23 9.21 9.33
CA PHE A 154 5.24 7.75 9.25
C PHE A 154 6.18 7.16 10.29
N LYS A 155 7.41 7.68 10.41
CA LYS A 155 8.39 7.24 11.42
C LYS A 155 7.87 7.44 12.83
N ALA A 156 7.25 8.58 13.12
CA ALA A 156 6.66 8.85 14.42
C ALA A 156 5.55 7.84 14.75
N PHE A 157 4.69 7.53 13.77
CA PHE A 157 3.65 6.51 13.95
C PHE A 157 4.25 5.13 14.22
N VAL A 158 5.12 4.59 13.36
CA VAL A 158 5.64 3.22 13.50
C VAL A 158 6.49 3.02 14.77
N ASN A 159 7.08 4.09 15.31
CA ASN A 159 7.84 4.05 16.56
C ASN A 159 6.98 4.30 17.82
N SER A 160 5.72 4.72 17.66
CA SER A 160 4.83 5.06 18.77
C SER A 160 4.40 3.84 19.60
N ASN A 161 4.00 4.09 20.85
CA ASN A 161 3.37 3.06 21.69
C ASN A 161 2.04 2.57 21.11
N THR A 162 1.31 3.44 20.40
CA THR A 162 0.10 3.05 19.68
C THR A 162 0.42 1.96 18.67
N TYR A 163 1.44 2.14 17.82
CA TYR A 163 1.82 1.11 16.84
C TYR A 163 2.16 -0.22 17.50
N LYS A 164 3.02 -0.20 18.54
CA LYS A 164 3.43 -1.40 19.29
C LYS A 164 2.26 -2.12 19.98
N THR A 165 1.17 -1.41 20.27
CA THR A 165 -0.05 -1.99 20.85
C THR A 165 -0.84 -2.81 19.82
N TYR A 166 -0.88 -2.36 18.56
CA TYR A 166 -1.71 -2.99 17.51
C TYR A 166 -0.92 -3.90 16.56
N PHE A 167 0.41 -3.75 16.49
CA PHE A 167 1.28 -4.43 15.55
C PHE A 167 2.56 -4.93 16.24
N LYS A 168 2.95 -6.17 15.92
CA LYS A 168 4.15 -6.81 16.47
C LYS A 168 5.38 -6.66 15.59
N LYS A 169 5.18 -6.41 14.30
CA LYS A 169 6.23 -6.31 13.28
C LYS A 169 6.06 -5.01 12.49
N PRO A 170 7.15 -4.47 11.92
CA PRO A 170 7.07 -3.35 10.99
C PRO A 170 6.14 -3.66 9.80
N PRO A 171 5.63 -2.63 9.10
CA PRO A 171 4.77 -2.86 7.95
C PRO A 171 5.61 -3.26 6.72
N VAL A 172 5.02 -4.08 5.86
CA VAL A 172 5.54 -4.33 4.51
C VAL A 172 4.55 -3.73 3.52
N ILE A 173 5.01 -2.75 2.75
CA ILE A 173 4.22 -2.09 1.72
C ILE A 173 4.60 -2.70 0.39
N CYS A 174 3.66 -3.37 -0.26
CA CYS A 174 3.87 -4.01 -1.55
C CYS A 174 3.05 -3.30 -2.62
N ILE A 175 3.70 -2.77 -3.66
CA ILE A 175 3.04 -2.01 -4.74
C ILE A 175 3.62 -2.37 -6.11
N SER A 176 2.99 -1.82 -7.16
CA SER A 176 3.47 -1.94 -8.53
C SER A 176 4.90 -1.41 -8.67
N VAL A 177 5.70 -2.06 -9.52
CA VAL A 177 6.93 -1.49 -10.06
C VAL A 177 6.65 -0.28 -10.95
N SER A 178 7.63 0.59 -11.12
CA SER A 178 7.50 1.82 -11.92
C SER A 178 7.69 1.56 -13.42
N SER A 179 6.81 2.10 -14.26
CA SER A 179 6.90 1.96 -15.73
C SER A 179 8.07 2.75 -16.36
N ASN A 180 8.68 3.68 -15.62
CA ASN A 180 9.81 4.46 -16.10
C ASN A 180 11.19 3.84 -15.79
N LYS A 181 11.22 2.65 -15.18
CA LYS A 181 12.46 1.92 -14.86
C LYS A 181 12.51 0.56 -15.54
N THR A 182 13.72 0.08 -15.77
CA THR A 182 14.00 -1.26 -16.26
C THR A 182 14.54 -2.11 -15.13
N TYR A 183 13.93 -3.26 -14.95
CA TYR A 183 14.24 -4.24 -13.93
C TYR A 183 14.98 -5.43 -14.55
N HIS A 184 16.09 -5.83 -13.96
CA HIS A 184 16.93 -6.92 -14.42
C HIS A 184 16.84 -8.08 -13.46
N ARG A 185 16.44 -9.25 -13.97
CA ARG A 185 16.41 -10.50 -13.23
C ARG A 185 17.79 -10.82 -12.69
N THR A 186 17.84 -11.22 -11.43
CA THR A 186 19.04 -11.72 -10.76
C THR A 186 19.01 -13.25 -10.64
N GLU A 187 20.09 -13.83 -10.12
CA GLU A 187 20.15 -15.26 -9.80
C GLU A 187 19.53 -15.60 -8.44
N ASN A 188 19.16 -14.59 -7.64
CA ASN A 188 18.57 -14.83 -6.32
C ASN A 188 17.11 -15.30 -6.47
N HIS A 189 16.78 -16.38 -5.75
CA HIS A 189 15.48 -17.01 -5.78
C HIS A 189 15.02 -17.34 -4.36
N HIS A 190 13.91 -16.74 -3.94
CA HIS A 190 13.26 -17.01 -2.66
C HIS A 190 12.08 -17.97 -2.87
N PRO A 191 11.83 -18.96 -1.98
CA PRO A 191 10.76 -19.93 -2.17
C PRO A 191 9.35 -19.31 -2.30
N VAL A 192 9.06 -18.29 -1.50
CA VAL A 192 7.77 -17.56 -1.54
C VAL A 192 7.77 -16.35 -2.46
N LEU A 193 8.71 -15.40 -2.27
CA LEU A 193 8.79 -14.17 -3.07
C LEU A 193 9.20 -14.44 -4.53
N GLY A 194 9.79 -15.60 -4.84
CA GLY A 194 10.20 -15.97 -6.20
C GLY A 194 11.52 -15.32 -6.62
N VAL A 195 11.62 -15.00 -7.91
CA VAL A 195 12.84 -14.48 -8.52
C VAL A 195 13.03 -13.00 -8.19
N GLU A 196 14.22 -12.62 -7.74
CA GLU A 196 14.55 -11.22 -7.49
C GLU A 196 14.94 -10.48 -8.78
N TYR A 197 14.49 -9.23 -8.87
CA TYR A 197 14.87 -8.25 -9.87
C TYR A 197 15.60 -7.08 -9.21
N ALA A 198 16.58 -6.53 -9.91
CA ALA A 198 17.31 -5.34 -9.50
C ALA A 198 17.05 -4.19 -10.48
N GLN A 199 17.03 -2.96 -9.98
CA GLN A 199 17.05 -1.75 -10.79
C GLN A 199 18.34 -0.98 -10.55
N LYS A 200 18.87 -0.28 -11.56
CA LYS A 200 20.11 0.51 -11.40
C LYS A 200 19.88 1.84 -10.70
N GLU A 201 18.80 2.51 -11.03
CA GLU A 201 18.48 3.84 -10.53
C GLU A 201 17.14 3.82 -9.81
N HIS A 202 17.08 4.54 -8.69
CA HIS A 202 15.85 4.74 -7.94
C HIS A 202 14.80 5.46 -8.77
N SER A 203 13.55 5.06 -8.57
CA SER A 203 12.37 5.83 -8.98
C SER A 203 12.04 6.87 -7.92
N LEU A 204 11.24 7.87 -8.30
CA LEU A 204 10.69 8.86 -7.37
C LEU A 204 9.95 8.21 -6.19
N THR A 205 9.30 7.07 -6.43
CA THR A 205 8.58 6.36 -5.36
C THR A 205 9.56 5.71 -4.39
N ASP A 206 10.69 5.18 -4.87
CA ASP A 206 11.73 4.62 -4.01
C ASP A 206 12.34 5.68 -3.11
N ASP A 207 12.67 6.84 -3.69
CA ASP A 207 13.21 7.96 -2.92
C ASP A 207 12.20 8.50 -1.91
N TYR A 208 10.92 8.52 -2.27
CA TYR A 208 9.85 8.92 -1.36
C TYR A 208 9.70 7.95 -0.16
N PHE A 209 9.66 6.64 -0.39
CA PHE A 209 9.61 5.65 0.70
C PHE A 209 10.92 5.59 1.50
N SER A 210 12.06 5.98 0.92
CA SER A 210 13.31 6.13 1.68
C SER A 210 13.18 7.19 2.79
N LYS A 211 12.39 8.25 2.57
CA LYS A 211 12.11 9.26 3.62
C LYS A 211 11.36 8.67 4.80
N MET A 212 10.59 7.60 4.60
CA MET A 212 9.94 6.81 5.65
C MET A 212 10.90 5.84 6.36
N GLY A 213 12.17 5.78 5.93
CA GLY A 213 13.16 4.84 6.45
C GLY A 213 13.02 3.43 5.90
N MET A 214 12.34 3.26 4.76
CA MET A 214 12.13 1.95 4.14
C MET A 214 13.18 1.66 3.07
N LYS A 215 13.56 0.39 2.97
CA LYS A 215 14.34 -0.19 1.86
C LYS A 215 13.38 -0.81 0.87
N VAL A 216 13.82 -1.00 -0.37
CA VAL A 216 13.03 -1.65 -1.43
C VAL A 216 13.76 -2.85 -2.01
N ARG A 217 13.01 -3.92 -2.28
CA ARG A 217 13.45 -5.05 -3.12
C ARG A 217 12.33 -5.44 -4.08
N TYR A 218 12.70 -5.99 -5.24
CA TYR A 218 11.73 -6.35 -6.27
C TYR A 218 11.74 -7.84 -6.48
N PHE A 219 10.58 -8.47 -6.35
CA PHE A 219 10.45 -9.90 -6.49
C PHE A 219 9.26 -10.23 -7.38
N MET A 220 9.41 -11.25 -8.22
CA MET A 220 8.32 -11.81 -9.01
C MET A 220 7.91 -13.15 -8.38
N PRO A 221 6.81 -13.20 -7.61
CA PRO A 221 6.35 -14.43 -6.98
C PRO A 221 6.01 -15.51 -8.00
N PRO A 222 6.13 -16.81 -7.63
CA PRO A 222 5.75 -17.91 -8.52
C PRO A 222 4.31 -17.75 -9.02
N GLY A 223 4.10 -17.80 -10.34
CA GLY A 223 2.79 -17.61 -10.97
C GLY A 223 2.34 -16.15 -11.16
N SER A 224 3.12 -15.16 -10.74
CA SER A 224 2.95 -13.76 -11.17
C SER A 224 3.66 -13.53 -12.50
N VAL A 225 3.22 -12.52 -13.25
CA VAL A 225 3.77 -12.19 -14.59
C VAL A 225 4.68 -10.96 -14.57
N ALA A 226 4.77 -10.24 -13.45
CA ALA A 226 5.62 -9.07 -13.28
C ALA A 226 6.13 -8.98 -11.83
N PRO A 227 7.30 -8.36 -11.60
CA PRO A 227 7.80 -8.13 -10.25
C PRO A 227 6.93 -7.13 -9.48
N LEU A 228 6.86 -7.31 -8.16
CA LEU A 228 6.28 -6.38 -7.20
C LEU A 228 7.41 -5.69 -6.42
N ALA A 229 7.19 -4.43 -6.05
CA ALA A 229 8.10 -3.69 -5.18
C ALA A 229 7.69 -3.87 -3.72
N PHE A 230 8.60 -4.40 -2.90
CA PHE A 230 8.42 -4.61 -1.47
C PHE A 230 9.23 -3.57 -0.71
N TYR A 231 8.53 -2.64 -0.06
CA TYR A 231 9.11 -1.65 0.84
C TYR A 231 9.00 -2.16 2.27
N PHE A 232 10.11 -2.16 3.01
CA PHE A 232 10.18 -2.75 4.34
C PHE A 232 11.24 -2.07 5.21
N GLN A 233 11.15 -2.30 6.52
CA GLN A 233 12.19 -2.03 7.51
C GLN A 233 12.76 -3.36 8.02
N GLY A 234 14.04 -3.38 8.40
CA GLY A 234 14.71 -4.61 8.86
C GLY A 234 15.17 -5.52 7.72
N ASP A 235 14.94 -6.82 7.87
CA ASP A 235 15.23 -7.87 6.90
C ASP A 235 13.95 -8.56 6.40
N LEU A 236 13.54 -8.25 5.17
CA LEU A 236 12.35 -8.84 4.54
C LEU A 236 12.39 -10.37 4.50
N LEU A 237 13.57 -10.98 4.37
CA LEU A 237 13.70 -12.43 4.18
C LEU A 237 13.77 -13.19 5.51
N GLY A 238 14.29 -12.56 6.56
CA GLY A 238 14.48 -13.17 7.87
C GLY A 238 13.37 -12.85 8.87
N ASP A 239 12.77 -11.67 8.81
CA ASP A 239 11.86 -11.17 9.87
C ASP A 239 10.41 -11.66 9.69
N TYR A 240 10.07 -12.20 8.52
CA TYR A 240 8.70 -12.61 8.16
C TYR A 240 8.65 -14.08 7.75
N THR A 241 7.63 -14.77 8.23
CA THR A 241 7.35 -16.16 7.89
C THR A 241 6.82 -16.30 6.46
N ASN A 242 6.87 -17.52 5.92
CA ASN A 242 6.32 -17.81 4.61
C ASN A 242 4.83 -17.42 4.49
N LEU A 243 3.99 -17.75 5.48
CA LEU A 243 2.56 -17.42 5.44
C LEU A 243 2.29 -15.91 5.55
N GLU A 244 3.10 -15.18 6.31
CA GLU A 244 3.06 -13.71 6.37
C GLU A 244 3.34 -13.11 4.99
N LEU A 245 4.43 -13.51 4.34
CA LEU A 245 4.81 -13.04 3.00
C LEU A 245 3.78 -13.45 1.93
N ILE A 246 3.27 -14.69 1.97
CA ILE A 246 2.20 -15.13 1.07
C ILE A 246 0.95 -14.28 1.26
N SER A 247 0.59 -13.93 2.50
CA SER A 247 -0.58 -13.08 2.75
C SER A 247 -0.43 -11.73 2.01
N THR A 248 0.73 -11.09 2.13
CA THR A 248 1.04 -9.85 1.40
C THR A 248 0.99 -10.02 -0.11
N ILE A 249 1.63 -11.07 -0.65
CA ILE A 249 1.62 -11.35 -2.09
C ILE A 249 0.18 -11.59 -2.57
N SER A 250 -0.57 -12.47 -1.92
CA SER A 250 -1.92 -12.85 -2.34
C SER A 250 -2.87 -11.65 -2.40
N THR A 251 -2.75 -10.76 -1.41
CA THR A 251 -3.53 -9.53 -1.34
C THR A 251 -3.09 -8.54 -2.43
N MET A 252 -1.78 -8.24 -2.50
CA MET A 252 -1.31 -7.19 -3.40
C MET A 252 -1.23 -7.60 -4.87
N ASP A 253 -0.88 -8.84 -5.20
CA ASP A 253 -0.96 -9.37 -6.57
C ASP A 253 -2.40 -9.30 -7.09
N THR A 254 -3.39 -9.66 -6.26
CA THR A 254 -4.82 -9.53 -6.61
C THR A 254 -5.20 -8.07 -6.88
N PHE A 255 -4.87 -7.16 -5.97
CA PHE A 255 -5.16 -5.74 -6.17
C PHE A 255 -4.43 -5.17 -7.40
N GLN A 256 -3.18 -5.56 -7.66
CA GLN A 256 -2.47 -5.10 -8.84
C GLN A 256 -3.07 -5.66 -10.14
N LYS A 257 -3.58 -6.89 -10.15
CA LYS A 257 -4.35 -7.44 -11.31
C LYS A 257 -5.62 -6.65 -11.59
N ILE A 258 -6.22 -6.03 -10.58
CA ILE A 258 -7.40 -5.18 -10.75
C ILE A 258 -6.98 -3.76 -11.18
N TYR A 259 -5.96 -3.18 -10.54
CA TYR A 259 -5.57 -1.79 -10.74
C TYR A 259 -4.71 -1.53 -11.98
N ARG A 260 -3.92 -2.55 -12.36
CA ARG A 260 -2.88 -2.51 -13.41
C ARG A 260 -2.80 -3.86 -14.17
N PRO A 261 -3.91 -4.41 -14.68
CA PRO A 261 -3.92 -5.63 -15.50
C PRO A 261 -2.93 -5.61 -16.67
N GLU A 262 -2.62 -4.45 -17.24
CA GLU A 262 -1.62 -4.28 -18.31
C GLU A 262 -0.22 -4.77 -17.90
N ILE A 263 0.06 -4.76 -16.60
CA ILE A 263 1.33 -5.20 -16.02
C ILE A 263 1.15 -6.56 -15.33
N TYR A 264 0.15 -6.70 -14.46
CA TYR A 264 0.04 -7.84 -13.54
C TYR A 264 -0.94 -8.93 -13.97
N ASN A 265 -1.74 -8.66 -15.00
CA ASN A 265 -2.60 -9.64 -15.65
C ASN A 265 -2.31 -9.71 -17.16
N ALA A 266 -1.08 -9.38 -17.55
CA ALA A 266 -0.56 -9.55 -18.90
C ALA A 266 -0.47 -11.04 -19.24
N ASN A 267 -0.67 -11.38 -20.51
CA ASN A 267 -0.60 -12.78 -20.94
C ASN A 267 0.84 -13.26 -21.19
N SER A 268 1.82 -12.37 -21.01
CA SER A 268 3.25 -12.67 -21.09
C SER A 268 3.97 -12.29 -19.79
N ALA A 269 4.87 -13.17 -19.33
CA ALA A 269 5.66 -12.94 -18.14
C ALA A 269 6.89 -12.06 -18.40
N ALA A 270 7.33 -11.34 -17.38
CA ALA A 270 8.52 -10.51 -17.40
C ALA A 270 9.77 -11.33 -17.77
N GLY A 271 10.51 -10.84 -18.78
CA GLY A 271 11.78 -11.43 -19.21
C GLY A 271 12.95 -11.16 -18.25
N LYS A 272 14.18 -11.47 -18.69
CA LYS A 272 15.41 -11.18 -17.93
C LYS A 272 15.67 -9.68 -17.76
N ALA A 273 15.22 -8.87 -18.72
CA ALA A 273 15.11 -7.43 -18.60
C ALA A 273 13.65 -7.06 -18.85
N TYR A 274 13.07 -6.27 -17.96
CA TYR A 274 11.65 -5.98 -17.97
C TYR A 274 11.41 -4.50 -17.67
N GLN A 275 10.73 -3.81 -18.59
CA GLN A 275 10.19 -2.49 -18.36
C GLN A 275 8.66 -2.58 -18.43
N PRO A 276 7.93 -2.29 -17.34
CA PRO A 276 6.48 -2.40 -17.34
C PRO A 276 5.86 -1.30 -18.21
N SER A 277 4.74 -1.59 -18.84
CA SER A 277 4.04 -0.63 -19.71
C SER A 277 2.54 -0.66 -19.46
N LEU A 278 1.97 0.51 -19.16
CA LEU A 278 0.51 0.71 -19.09
C LEU A 278 -0.15 0.75 -20.47
N LYS A 279 0.63 0.68 -21.55
CA LYS A 279 0.13 0.66 -22.92
C LYS A 279 0.06 -0.76 -23.51
N GLN A 280 0.50 -1.78 -22.76
CA GLN A 280 0.37 -3.17 -23.17
C GLN A 280 -1.09 -3.50 -23.45
N GLN A 281 -1.36 -4.16 -24.59
CA GLN A 281 -2.69 -4.56 -25.03
C GLN A 281 -2.95 -6.05 -24.81
N ASP A 282 -1.89 -6.85 -24.71
CA ASP A 282 -1.99 -8.29 -24.47
C ASP A 282 -2.13 -8.60 -22.97
N TYR A 283 -3.33 -8.38 -22.44
CA TYR A 283 -3.69 -8.67 -21.05
C TYR A 283 -5.15 -9.10 -20.93
N SER A 284 -5.48 -9.71 -19.79
CA SER A 284 -6.84 -10.12 -19.45
C SER A 284 -7.45 -9.19 -18.41
N LEU A 285 -8.76 -8.95 -18.48
CA LEU A 285 -9.49 -8.25 -17.42
C LEU A 285 -10.05 -9.24 -16.40
N THR A 286 -10.13 -8.80 -15.14
CA THR A 286 -10.85 -9.55 -14.10
C THR A 286 -12.36 -9.33 -14.24
N ARG A 287 -13.17 -10.14 -13.57
CA ARG A 287 -14.62 -9.92 -13.44
C ARG A 287 -14.98 -8.91 -12.33
N ILE A 288 -14.04 -8.03 -11.99
CA ILE A 288 -14.20 -7.02 -10.95
C ILE A 288 -14.18 -5.66 -11.65
N VAL A 289 -15.27 -4.91 -11.52
CA VAL A 289 -15.38 -3.57 -12.10
C VAL A 289 -14.68 -2.59 -11.18
N TYR A 290 -13.72 -1.85 -11.74
CA TYR A 290 -12.92 -0.86 -11.02
C TYR A 290 -12.84 0.43 -11.83
N ASP A 291 -13.37 1.52 -11.29
CA ASP A 291 -13.41 2.81 -11.98
C ASP A 291 -12.12 3.61 -11.69
N ARG A 292 -11.23 3.61 -12.69
CA ARG A 292 -9.95 4.35 -12.61
C ARG A 292 -10.14 5.87 -12.73
N GLU A 293 -11.17 6.33 -13.43
CA GLU A 293 -11.45 7.75 -13.61
C GLU A 293 -12.01 8.33 -12.32
N GLU A 294 -13.00 7.64 -11.72
CA GLU A 294 -13.50 7.99 -10.40
C GLU A 294 -12.36 8.00 -9.39
N ARG A 295 -11.53 6.95 -9.34
CA ARG A 295 -10.36 6.91 -8.44
C ARG A 295 -9.39 8.09 -8.66
N SER A 296 -9.14 8.49 -9.90
CA SER A 296 -8.25 9.62 -10.19
C SER A 296 -8.84 10.95 -9.75
N ARG A 297 -10.14 11.16 -9.96
CA ARG A 297 -10.87 12.34 -9.47
C ARG A 297 -10.86 12.40 -7.95
N LEU A 298 -11.15 11.28 -7.32
CA LEU A 298 -11.19 11.09 -5.88
C LEU A 298 -9.84 11.37 -5.20
N ALA A 299 -8.73 10.91 -5.78
CA ALA A 299 -7.39 11.22 -5.29
C ALA A 299 -7.08 12.74 -5.33
N ALA A 300 -7.52 13.45 -6.37
CA ALA A 300 -7.35 14.89 -6.47
C ALA A 300 -8.22 15.66 -5.46
N GLU A 301 -9.47 15.21 -5.24
CA GLU A 301 -10.35 15.75 -4.20
C GLU A 301 -9.75 15.53 -2.80
N GLN A 302 -9.20 14.35 -2.54
CA GLN A 302 -8.50 14.03 -1.28
C GLN A 302 -7.26 14.91 -1.08
N GLY A 303 -6.44 15.11 -2.11
CA GLY A 303 -5.27 16.01 -2.04
C GLY A 303 -5.66 17.44 -1.65
N LYS A 304 -6.74 17.98 -2.23
CA LYS A 304 -7.27 19.31 -1.86
C LYS A 304 -7.83 19.36 -0.44
N PHE A 305 -8.58 18.33 -0.06
CA PHE A 305 -9.11 18.23 1.30
C PHE A 305 -7.99 18.25 2.34
N VAL A 306 -6.92 17.49 2.09
CA VAL A 306 -5.73 17.45 2.95
C VAL A 306 -5.05 18.82 2.97
N GLU A 307 -4.91 19.47 1.83
CA GLU A 307 -4.36 20.83 1.78
C GLU A 307 -5.14 21.80 2.68
N GLU A 308 -6.47 21.82 2.59
CA GLU A 308 -7.33 22.77 3.28
C GLU A 308 -7.53 22.46 4.77
N ASN A 309 -7.62 21.19 5.14
CA ASN A 309 -8.03 20.77 6.49
C ASN A 309 -6.87 20.23 7.34
N PHE A 310 -5.75 19.85 6.72
CA PHE A 310 -4.59 19.31 7.41
C PHE A 310 -3.36 20.21 7.19
N ILE A 311 -2.93 20.45 5.96
CA ILE A 311 -1.65 21.12 5.71
C ILE A 311 -1.72 22.62 6.03
N LYS A 312 -2.70 23.36 5.49
CA LYS A 312 -2.81 24.81 5.73
C LYS A 312 -3.06 25.18 7.21
N PRO A 313 -4.00 24.55 7.93
CA PRO A 313 -4.30 24.95 9.31
C PRO A 313 -3.15 24.67 10.27
N TYR A 314 -2.39 23.59 10.04
CA TYR A 314 -1.33 23.14 10.94
C TYR A 314 0.09 23.38 10.40
N ARG A 315 0.24 24.12 9.29
CA ARG A 315 1.51 24.33 8.58
C ARG A 315 2.67 24.65 9.52
N ASN A 316 2.54 25.71 10.31
CA ASN A 316 3.62 26.16 11.19
C ASN A 316 4.02 25.09 12.22
N ILE A 317 3.04 24.34 12.74
CA ILE A 317 3.28 23.28 13.73
C ILE A 317 3.97 22.09 13.05
N LEU A 318 3.48 21.67 11.88
CA LEU A 318 4.05 20.55 11.11
C LEU A 318 5.48 20.84 10.63
N GLU A 319 5.74 22.07 10.16
CA GLU A 319 7.07 22.51 9.72
C GLU A 319 8.06 22.56 10.90
N GLN A 320 7.68 23.18 12.03
CA GLN A 320 8.52 23.22 13.22
C GLN A 320 8.79 21.82 13.78
N TRP A 321 7.75 20.98 13.88
CA TRP A 321 7.89 19.61 14.36
C TRP A 321 8.78 18.77 13.45
N SER A 322 8.57 18.83 12.12
CA SER A 322 9.36 18.05 11.18
C SER A 322 10.83 18.50 11.15
N ALA A 323 11.12 19.78 11.37
CA ALA A 323 12.49 20.27 11.50
C ALA A 323 13.18 19.74 12.76
N ASN A 324 12.46 19.66 13.88
CA ASN A 324 13.00 19.10 15.13
C ASN A 324 13.25 17.59 15.05
N CYS A 325 12.42 16.84 14.31
CA CYS A 325 12.64 15.40 14.10
C CYS A 325 13.79 15.07 13.14
N ALA A 326 14.29 16.04 12.38
CA ALA A 326 15.41 15.86 11.45
C ALA A 326 16.78 16.10 12.11
N LEU A 327 16.81 16.59 13.36
CA LEU A 327 17.99 16.81 14.21
C LEU A 327 18.27 15.59 15.11
#